data_AF-A0A8T4ZTJ3-F1
#
_entry.id   AF-A0A8T4ZTJ3-F1
#
_cell.length_a   1.000
_cell.length_b   1.000
_cell.length_c   1.000
_cell.angle_alpha   90.00
_cell.angle_beta   90.00
_cell.angle_gamma   90.00
#
_symmetry.space_group_name_H-M   'P 1'
#
loop_
_entity.id
_entity.type
_entity.pdbx_description
1 polymer ?
#
loop_
_entity_poly.entity_id
_entity_poly.type
_entity_poly.pdbx_seq_one_letter_code
_entity_poly.pdbx_strand_id
1 'polypeptide(L)'
;SSDLLVEPVNPVGGSNWIYDAMYFRAVSDPAIIPDPFTGLYWPQRVKRAEVYALAGSPIGATLDWVSLKFVENITVPTDAWYDWDAEKHEVLLAPPGTTAKTKTVVYYNDNLFDVKYHDGSRFSLADMIFSYILTFDRGKPESSVYDESYLPTFEAFREYFKGFKIVSEKPLVIEYYSDAIYLDAEWIAATAAGAFYTDYTYGPGPWHTVAVGWLAEADKRLAYSADKAEKLEVEWASYIAGPSLPILEEYLAKAISEKFIPYKSVMSRYITESEALDRYNKLREWYKAKGNFLVGAGPFYLERVDPTARIVVLKAYREFIDPADRWLRFSRPMIPEVKIVSIPTITPGMQADINISITFEGNPYKKDDINYVKYIVTSPTVTLVGVAEAVEDGRWKITLKREETSMLSAGALGIDVLVISKLVGMPVSTSGTATVMSVTEFLMDELAKARAEYEIRVSELSSTIKDLRASIEGLRSRVDSLSGTVNTLMSVAALAIIIAIAAIAVPFIKKK
;
A
#
# COMPACT_ATOMS: atom_id res chain seq x y z
N SER A 1 31.88 -7.71 17.28
CA SER A 1 31.25 -6.55 17.94
C SER A 1 31.09 -6.88 19.43
N SER A 2 31.19 -5.91 20.34
CA SER A 2 30.85 -6.11 21.76
C SER A 2 29.36 -6.40 21.98
N ASP A 3 28.57 -6.18 20.94
CA ASP A 3 27.12 -6.08 21.05
C ASP A 3 26.38 -7.30 20.48
N LEU A 4 27.08 -8.37 20.10
CA LEU A 4 26.49 -9.63 19.60
C LEU A 4 26.63 -10.74 20.66
N LEU A 5 25.59 -11.57 20.82
CA LEU A 5 25.47 -12.61 21.84
C LEU A 5 25.54 -12.02 23.25
N VAL A 6 24.77 -10.94 23.48
CA VAL A 6 24.79 -10.22 24.76
C VAL A 6 23.92 -10.95 25.79
N GLU A 7 22.76 -11.42 25.36
CA GLU A 7 21.81 -12.14 26.20
C GLU A 7 21.50 -13.54 25.64
N PRO A 8 21.07 -14.49 26.48
CA PRO A 8 20.51 -15.77 26.07
C PRO A 8 19.41 -15.63 25.03
N VAL A 9 19.45 -16.47 23.99
CA VAL A 9 18.41 -16.49 22.94
C VAL A 9 17.44 -17.62 23.19
N ASN A 10 16.18 -17.28 23.44
CA ASN A 10 15.05 -18.19 23.41
C ASN A 10 13.80 -17.39 22.99
N PRO A 11 12.79 -18.02 22.37
CA PRO A 11 11.65 -17.29 21.83
C PRO A 11 10.71 -16.67 22.87
N VAL A 12 10.73 -17.14 24.13
CA VAL A 12 9.68 -16.84 25.13
C VAL A 12 10.04 -15.66 26.05
N GLY A 13 11.29 -15.59 26.52
CA GLY A 13 11.79 -14.55 27.43
C GLY A 13 13.28 -14.25 27.20
N GLY A 14 13.76 -14.48 25.98
CA GLY A 14 15.17 -14.32 25.62
C GLY A 14 15.57 -12.89 25.30
N SER A 15 16.64 -12.76 24.53
CA SER A 15 17.29 -11.49 24.26
C SER A 15 16.38 -10.43 23.63
N ASN A 16 16.42 -9.23 24.22
CA ASN A 16 15.82 -8.02 23.63
C ASN A 16 16.89 -7.09 23.02
N TRP A 17 18.14 -7.55 22.92
CA TRP A 17 19.22 -6.78 22.32
C TRP A 17 19.08 -6.69 20.81
N ILE A 18 19.21 -5.47 20.26
CA ILE A 18 18.95 -5.20 18.83
C ILE A 18 19.83 -6.01 17.88
N TYR A 19 21.08 -6.26 18.26
CA TYR A 19 22.04 -7.02 17.48
C TYR A 19 21.78 -8.53 17.55
N ASP A 20 21.27 -9.02 18.68
CA ASP A 20 20.82 -10.40 18.79
C ASP A 20 19.60 -10.65 17.92
N ALA A 21 18.69 -9.68 17.87
CA ALA A 21 17.54 -9.69 16.97
C ALA A 21 17.90 -9.76 15.48
N MET A 22 19.08 -9.30 15.06
CA MET A 22 19.46 -9.32 13.64
C MET A 22 19.48 -10.74 13.07
N TYR A 23 20.04 -11.71 13.79
CA TYR A 23 20.14 -13.07 13.27
C TYR A 23 18.88 -13.89 13.51
N PHE A 24 18.20 -13.73 14.65
CA PHE A 24 16.97 -14.50 14.86
C PHE A 24 15.82 -14.02 13.96
N ARG A 25 15.77 -12.73 13.58
CA ARG A 25 14.83 -12.27 12.54
C ARG A 25 15.10 -12.87 11.16
N ALA A 26 16.36 -13.20 10.86
CA ALA A 26 16.71 -13.86 9.60
C ALA A 26 16.30 -15.35 9.57
N VAL A 27 16.12 -15.97 10.75
CA VAL A 27 15.61 -17.34 10.89
C VAL A 27 14.09 -17.42 11.10
N SER A 28 13.44 -16.29 11.35
CA SER A 28 11.98 -16.14 11.47
C SER A 28 11.25 -16.07 10.13
N ASP A 29 9.96 -16.43 10.15
CA ASP A 29 9.06 -16.31 8.99
C ASP A 29 7.67 -15.85 9.46
N PRO A 30 7.55 -14.58 9.91
CA PRO A 30 6.35 -14.10 10.56
C PRO A 30 5.15 -14.05 9.61
N ALA A 31 3.93 -14.03 10.15
CA ALA A 31 2.72 -13.93 9.34
C ALA A 31 2.64 -12.64 8.51
N ILE A 32 3.24 -11.57 9.02
CA ILE A 32 3.28 -10.20 8.48
C ILE A 32 4.70 -9.63 8.60
N ILE A 33 5.05 -8.68 7.74
CA ILE A 33 6.36 -8.00 7.74
C ILE A 33 6.15 -6.48 7.71
N PRO A 34 6.84 -5.70 8.55
CA PRO A 34 6.75 -4.24 8.52
C PRO A 34 7.43 -3.68 7.27
N ASP A 35 6.78 -2.70 6.65
CA ASP A 35 7.32 -1.90 5.56
C ASP A 35 8.41 -0.95 6.10
N PRO A 36 9.65 -1.01 5.58
CA PRO A 36 10.74 -0.16 6.06
C PRO A 36 10.59 1.33 5.73
N PHE A 37 9.69 1.69 4.82
CA PHE A 37 9.51 3.05 4.31
C PHE A 37 8.21 3.71 4.77
N THR A 38 7.19 2.92 5.16
CA THR A 38 5.90 3.44 5.62
C THR A 38 5.54 3.04 7.05
N GLY A 39 6.12 1.96 7.58
CA GLY A 39 5.73 1.37 8.85
C GLY A 39 4.39 0.61 8.83
N LEU A 40 3.71 0.54 7.68
CA LEU A 40 2.53 -0.33 7.49
C LEU A 40 2.96 -1.79 7.38
N TYR A 41 2.04 -2.72 7.57
CA TYR A 41 2.35 -4.15 7.48
C TYR A 41 1.95 -4.75 6.13
N TRP A 42 2.84 -5.58 5.59
CA TRP A 42 2.59 -6.40 4.42
C TRP A 42 2.39 -7.87 4.81
N PRO A 43 1.52 -8.59 4.06
CA PRO A 43 1.28 -9.99 4.34
C PRO A 43 2.45 -10.87 3.86
N GLN A 44 2.94 -11.73 4.75
CA GLN A 44 3.97 -12.73 4.45
C GLN A 44 3.35 -14.13 4.28
N ARG A 45 2.49 -14.54 5.23
CA ARG A 45 1.74 -15.81 5.21
C ARG A 45 0.22 -15.64 5.18
N VAL A 46 -0.23 -14.40 5.05
CA VAL A 46 -1.64 -14.01 4.97
C VAL A 46 -2.03 -13.75 3.51
N LYS A 47 -3.25 -14.12 3.13
CA LYS A 47 -3.82 -13.85 1.81
C LYS A 47 -4.57 -12.52 1.80
N ARG A 48 -5.40 -12.29 2.81
CA ARG A 48 -6.17 -11.06 3.04
C ARG A 48 -6.73 -11.02 4.46
N ALA A 49 -7.14 -9.84 4.92
CA ALA A 49 -7.86 -9.65 6.17
C ALA A 49 -9.08 -8.74 6.00
N GLU A 50 -10.11 -8.99 6.80
CA GLU A 50 -11.29 -8.15 6.92
C GLU A 50 -11.38 -7.57 8.33
N VAL A 51 -11.24 -6.26 8.47
CA VAL A 51 -11.36 -5.54 9.73
C VAL A 51 -12.76 -4.94 9.82
N TYR A 52 -13.48 -5.36 10.85
CA TYR A 52 -14.75 -4.78 11.28
C TYR A 52 -14.46 -3.94 12.52
N ALA A 53 -14.76 -2.65 12.48
CA ALA A 53 -14.54 -1.73 13.59
C ALA A 53 -15.84 -1.03 13.99
N LEU A 54 -15.94 -0.62 15.25
CA LEU A 54 -17.09 0.18 15.70
C LEU A 54 -17.16 1.52 14.94
N ALA A 55 -18.36 1.87 14.50
CA ALA A 55 -18.64 3.14 13.84
C ALA A 55 -18.16 4.33 14.67
N GLY A 56 -17.52 5.30 14.01
CA GLY A 56 -16.91 6.47 14.66
C GLY A 56 -15.43 6.30 15.06
N SER A 57 -14.84 5.11 14.88
CA SER A 57 -13.40 4.91 15.10
C SER A 57 -12.59 5.60 13.98
N PRO A 58 -11.50 6.32 14.31
CA PRO A 58 -10.71 7.07 13.33
C PRO A 58 -9.72 6.16 12.58
N ILE A 59 -10.24 5.16 11.87
CA ILE A 59 -9.45 4.11 11.22
C ILE A 59 -9.51 4.30 9.70
N GLY A 60 -8.36 4.25 9.04
CA GLY A 60 -8.22 4.20 7.59
C GLY A 60 -7.66 2.86 7.11
N ALA A 61 -7.72 2.61 5.80
CA ALA A 61 -7.05 1.50 5.14
C ALA A 61 -6.32 2.03 3.90
N THR A 62 -5.10 1.55 3.68
CA THR A 62 -4.18 2.01 2.63
C THR A 62 -3.83 0.89 1.64
N LEU A 63 -3.64 -0.34 2.11
CA LEU A 63 -3.17 -1.49 1.35
C LEU A 63 -4.31 -2.47 1.01
N ASP A 64 -4.30 -3.00 -0.21
CA ASP A 64 -5.40 -3.81 -0.75
C ASP A 64 -5.62 -5.16 -0.07
N TRP A 65 -4.67 -5.64 0.74
CA TRP A 65 -4.82 -6.90 1.47
C TRP A 65 -5.77 -6.78 2.67
N VAL A 66 -6.14 -5.55 3.08
CA VAL A 66 -7.04 -5.28 4.19
C VAL A 66 -8.29 -4.56 3.70
N SER A 67 -9.47 -5.08 4.05
CA SER A 67 -10.73 -4.35 3.91
C SER A 67 -11.21 -3.83 5.26
N LEU A 68 -11.61 -2.56 5.34
CA LEU A 68 -12.19 -1.96 6.55
C LEU A 68 -13.70 -1.76 6.39
N LYS A 69 -14.48 -2.17 7.40
CA LYS A 69 -15.92 -1.97 7.49
C LYS A 69 -16.31 -1.45 8.87
N PHE A 70 -17.12 -0.41 8.91
CA PHE A 70 -17.68 0.10 10.17
C PHE A 70 -19.02 -0.57 10.48
N VAL A 71 -19.21 -1.00 11.72
CA VAL A 71 -20.42 -1.66 12.22
C VAL A 71 -20.86 -1.05 13.56
N GLU A 72 -22.14 -1.15 13.89
CA GLU A 72 -22.69 -0.55 15.12
C GLU A 72 -22.31 -1.31 16.39
N ASN A 73 -22.17 -2.64 16.29
CA ASN A 73 -21.84 -3.51 17.42
C ASN A 73 -21.03 -4.72 16.95
N ILE A 74 -20.15 -5.22 17.82
CA ILE A 74 -19.38 -6.44 17.61
C ILE A 74 -19.52 -7.29 18.87
N THR A 75 -20.30 -8.37 18.75
CA THR A 75 -20.45 -9.38 19.81
C THR A 75 -19.45 -10.50 19.57
N VAL A 76 -18.72 -10.88 20.63
CA VAL A 76 -17.79 -12.01 20.59
C VAL A 76 -18.60 -13.30 20.70
N PRO A 77 -18.42 -14.27 19.80
CA PRO A 77 -19.07 -15.57 19.88
C PRO A 77 -18.73 -16.31 21.18
N THR A 78 -19.72 -16.99 21.79
CA THR A 78 -19.52 -17.75 23.03
C THR A 78 -18.68 -19.02 22.86
N ASP A 79 -18.31 -19.37 21.64
CA ASP A 79 -17.35 -20.44 21.31
C ASP A 79 -15.94 -19.89 20.99
N ALA A 80 -15.72 -18.58 21.08
CA ALA A 80 -14.39 -17.99 20.99
C ALA A 80 -13.59 -18.30 22.25
N TRP A 81 -12.31 -18.61 22.07
CA TRP A 81 -11.33 -18.86 23.13
C TRP A 81 -10.99 -17.54 23.80
N TYR A 82 -11.14 -17.49 25.12
CA TYR A 82 -11.09 -16.25 25.90
C TYR A 82 -9.96 -16.23 26.92
N ASP A 83 -9.71 -17.37 27.57
CA ASP A 83 -8.69 -17.53 28.61
C ASP A 83 -8.27 -19.01 28.69
N TRP A 84 -7.40 -19.34 29.64
CA TRP A 84 -6.92 -20.67 29.96
C TRP A 84 -7.05 -20.95 31.46
N ASP A 85 -7.58 -22.13 31.80
CA ASP A 85 -7.60 -22.65 33.17
C ASP A 85 -6.37 -23.54 33.37
N ALA A 86 -5.37 -23.03 34.09
CA ALA A 86 -4.11 -23.74 34.34
C ALA A 86 -4.23 -24.91 35.31
N GLU A 87 -5.28 -24.97 36.14
CA GLU A 87 -5.51 -26.10 37.05
C GLU A 87 -6.22 -27.25 36.31
N LYS A 88 -7.26 -26.94 35.53
CA LYS A 88 -8.02 -27.95 34.78
C LYS A 88 -7.38 -28.31 33.44
N HIS A 89 -6.44 -27.50 32.98
CA HIS A 89 -5.81 -27.59 31.66
C HIS A 89 -6.88 -27.49 30.55
N GLU A 90 -7.73 -26.49 30.60
CA GLU A 90 -8.85 -26.30 29.66
C GLU A 90 -8.89 -24.87 29.10
N VAL A 91 -9.31 -24.75 27.84
CA VAL A 91 -9.61 -23.44 27.25
C VAL A 91 -10.92 -22.92 27.80
N LEU A 92 -10.91 -21.71 28.34
CA LEU A 92 -12.10 -21.00 28.77
C LEU A 92 -12.68 -20.21 27.59
N LEU A 93 -14.00 -20.31 27.41
CA LEU A 93 -14.71 -19.65 26.32
C LEU A 93 -15.23 -18.27 26.73
N ALA A 94 -15.48 -17.42 25.74
CA ALA A 94 -15.96 -16.05 25.96
C ALA A 94 -17.29 -16.04 26.73
N PRO A 95 -17.40 -15.26 27.82
CA PRO A 95 -18.66 -15.10 28.55
C PRO A 95 -19.78 -14.57 27.63
N PRO A 96 -21.04 -15.03 27.81
CA PRO A 96 -22.18 -14.46 27.09
C PRO A 96 -22.26 -12.94 27.27
N GLY A 97 -22.48 -12.21 26.18
CA GLY A 97 -22.55 -10.75 26.18
C GLY A 97 -21.20 -10.03 26.05
N THR A 98 -20.09 -10.76 25.90
CA THR A 98 -18.78 -10.15 25.59
C THR A 98 -18.85 -9.39 24.26
N THR A 99 -18.32 -8.17 24.26
CA THR A 99 -18.21 -7.30 23.08
C THR A 99 -16.75 -6.92 22.81
N ALA A 100 -16.48 -6.41 21.62
CA ALA A 100 -15.17 -5.90 21.23
C ALA A 100 -15.30 -4.60 20.42
N LYS A 101 -14.23 -3.80 20.34
CA LYS A 101 -14.19 -2.64 19.43
C LYS A 101 -13.80 -3.00 18.00
N THR A 102 -13.10 -4.12 17.83
CA THR A 102 -12.67 -4.65 16.55
C THR A 102 -12.91 -6.16 16.47
N LYS A 103 -13.27 -6.62 15.27
CA LYS A 103 -13.24 -8.01 14.85
C LYS A 103 -12.43 -8.07 13.58
N THR A 104 -11.44 -8.95 13.54
CA THR A 104 -10.63 -9.16 12.34
C THR A 104 -10.72 -10.60 11.89
N VAL A 105 -11.13 -10.81 10.63
CA VAL A 105 -11.12 -12.12 9.99
C VAL A 105 -9.84 -12.22 9.16
N VAL A 106 -8.96 -13.15 9.50
CA VAL A 106 -7.67 -13.35 8.79
C VAL A 106 -7.75 -14.63 7.97
N TYR A 107 -7.46 -14.53 6.69
CA TYR A 107 -7.38 -15.65 5.76
C TYR A 107 -5.90 -15.90 5.45
N TYR A 108 -5.35 -17.01 5.90
CA TYR A 108 -3.97 -17.36 5.59
C TYR A 108 -3.82 -17.94 4.19
N ASN A 109 -2.59 -18.01 3.70
CA ASN A 109 -2.31 -18.60 2.40
C ASN A 109 -2.72 -20.08 2.36
N ASP A 110 -3.22 -20.53 1.20
CA ASP A 110 -3.71 -21.89 1.02
C ASP A 110 -2.60 -22.96 1.24
N ASN A 111 -1.35 -22.56 1.01
CA ASN A 111 -0.13 -23.37 1.20
C ASN A 111 0.57 -23.14 2.56
N LEU A 112 -0.09 -22.52 3.55
CA LEU A 112 0.50 -22.25 4.87
C LEU A 112 1.13 -23.51 5.50
N PHE A 113 0.44 -24.64 5.44
CA PHE A 113 0.90 -25.90 6.03
C PHE A 113 1.96 -26.64 5.18
N ASP A 114 2.38 -26.06 4.05
CA ASP A 114 3.54 -26.51 3.27
C ASP A 114 4.86 -25.90 3.76
N VAL A 115 4.80 -24.89 4.64
CA VAL A 115 5.98 -24.32 5.28
C VAL A 115 6.71 -25.38 6.10
N LYS A 116 8.03 -25.46 5.88
CA LYS A 116 8.93 -26.32 6.63
C LYS A 116 9.79 -25.50 7.56
N TYR A 117 9.97 -26.02 8.76
CA TYR A 117 10.99 -25.54 9.68
C TYR A 117 12.37 -26.06 9.26
N HIS A 118 13.43 -25.41 9.76
CA HIS A 118 14.82 -25.71 9.40
C HIS A 118 15.27 -27.14 9.79
N ASP A 119 14.60 -27.76 10.77
CA ASP A 119 14.81 -29.16 11.16
C ASP A 119 14.06 -30.18 10.28
N GLY A 120 13.31 -29.70 9.27
CA GLY A 120 12.52 -30.53 8.35
C GLY A 120 11.14 -30.93 8.89
N SER A 121 10.74 -30.47 10.08
CA SER A 121 9.34 -30.54 10.52
C SER A 121 8.47 -29.53 9.76
N ARG A 122 7.15 -29.70 9.79
CA ARG A 122 6.21 -28.82 9.07
C ARG A 122 5.49 -27.91 10.04
N PHE A 123 5.18 -26.70 9.60
CA PHE A 123 4.24 -25.83 10.30
C PHE A 123 2.86 -26.51 10.41
N SER A 124 2.22 -26.39 11.56
CA SER A 124 0.88 -26.93 11.83
C SER A 124 0.04 -25.99 12.69
N LEU A 125 -1.27 -26.24 12.73
CA LEU A 125 -2.17 -25.52 13.61
C LEU A 125 -1.80 -25.71 15.11
N ALA A 126 -1.20 -26.85 15.46
CA ALA A 126 -0.75 -27.10 16.82
C ALA A 126 0.34 -26.13 17.28
N ASP A 127 1.15 -25.59 16.36
CA ASP A 127 2.13 -24.57 16.70
C ASP A 127 1.45 -23.27 17.21
N MET A 128 0.34 -22.88 16.58
CA MET A 128 -0.44 -21.71 17.02
C MET A 128 -1.21 -21.97 18.33
N ILE A 129 -1.73 -23.18 18.49
CA ILE A 129 -2.48 -23.56 19.70
C ILE A 129 -1.56 -23.63 20.91
N PHE A 130 -0.35 -24.16 20.75
CA PHE A 130 0.67 -24.13 21.79
C PHE A 130 1.02 -22.69 22.18
N SER A 131 1.22 -21.81 21.19
CA SER A 131 1.50 -20.37 21.41
C SER A 131 0.37 -19.66 22.16
N TYR A 132 -0.90 -19.95 21.79
CA TYR A 132 -2.07 -19.50 22.53
C TYR A 132 -1.99 -19.92 23.99
N ILE A 133 -1.92 -21.23 24.26
CA ILE A 133 -1.98 -21.74 25.64
C ILE A 133 -0.83 -21.18 26.46
N LEU A 134 0.40 -21.18 25.93
CA LEU A 134 1.58 -20.70 26.63
C LEU A 134 1.49 -19.21 27.01
N THR A 135 0.88 -18.38 26.14
CA THR A 135 0.66 -16.95 26.42
C THR A 135 -0.19 -16.75 27.67
N PHE A 136 -1.20 -17.59 27.89
CA PHE A 136 -2.04 -17.49 29.08
C PHE A 136 -1.44 -18.20 30.28
N ASP A 137 -0.96 -19.42 30.09
CA ASP A 137 -0.49 -20.31 31.15
C ASP A 137 0.64 -19.69 31.98
N ARG A 138 1.60 -19.01 31.34
CA ARG A 138 2.69 -18.32 32.06
C ARG A 138 2.21 -17.19 32.96
N GLY A 139 1.03 -16.63 32.71
CA GLY A 139 0.41 -15.58 33.53
C GLY A 139 -0.43 -16.12 34.69
N LYS A 140 -0.55 -17.44 34.87
CA LYS A 140 -1.37 -18.07 35.93
C LYS A 140 -0.48 -18.58 37.05
N PRO A 141 -0.63 -18.11 38.31
CA PRO A 141 0.17 -18.58 39.45
C PRO A 141 0.13 -20.11 39.67
N GLU A 142 -0.94 -20.76 39.23
CA GLU A 142 -1.15 -22.20 39.33
C GLU A 142 -0.34 -22.99 38.29
N SER A 143 0.17 -22.32 37.25
CA SER A 143 0.95 -22.96 36.19
C SER A 143 2.35 -23.35 36.67
N SER A 144 2.79 -24.54 36.27
CA SER A 144 4.17 -25.00 36.45
C SER A 144 5.22 -24.09 35.77
N VAL A 145 4.81 -23.31 34.77
CA VAL A 145 5.67 -22.35 34.06
C VAL A 145 5.29 -20.90 34.35
N TYR A 146 4.57 -20.64 35.45
CA TYR A 146 4.24 -19.29 35.91
C TYR A 146 5.49 -18.40 35.99
N ASP A 147 5.41 -17.19 35.46
CA ASP A 147 6.48 -16.21 35.50
C ASP A 147 5.95 -14.85 35.93
N GLU A 148 6.31 -14.44 37.14
CA GLU A 148 5.91 -13.16 37.73
C GLU A 148 6.40 -11.96 36.89
N SER A 149 7.57 -12.06 36.27
CA SER A 149 8.11 -10.99 35.39
C SER A 149 7.31 -10.82 34.10
N TYR A 150 6.55 -11.84 33.71
CA TYR A 150 5.70 -11.80 32.52
C TYR A 150 4.34 -11.14 32.78
N LEU A 151 3.90 -11.02 34.05
CA LEU A 151 2.58 -10.48 34.41
C LEU A 151 2.28 -9.10 33.80
N PRO A 152 3.18 -8.09 33.84
CA PRO A 152 2.88 -6.78 33.26
C PRO A 152 2.58 -6.86 31.75
N THR A 153 3.29 -7.74 31.03
CA THR A 153 3.06 -7.96 29.60
C THR A 153 1.73 -8.67 29.37
N PHE A 154 1.41 -9.68 30.17
CA PHE A 154 0.17 -10.42 30.07
C PHE A 154 -1.05 -9.55 30.41
N GLU A 155 -0.98 -8.74 31.47
CA GLU A 155 -2.05 -7.80 31.87
C GLU A 155 -2.34 -6.78 30.77
N ALA A 156 -1.30 -6.20 30.16
CA ALA A 156 -1.45 -5.29 29.02
C ALA A 156 -2.13 -5.96 27.82
N PHE A 157 -1.78 -7.21 27.52
CA PHE A 157 -2.47 -8.00 26.50
C PHE A 157 -3.95 -8.25 26.87
N ARG A 158 -4.23 -8.58 28.14
CA ARG A 158 -5.58 -8.88 28.65
C ARG A 158 -6.52 -7.68 28.68
N GLU A 159 -5.99 -6.46 28.74
CA GLU A 159 -6.79 -5.24 28.63
C GLU A 159 -7.56 -5.20 27.31
N TYR A 160 -6.89 -5.57 26.21
CA TYR A 160 -7.42 -5.44 24.85
C TYR A 160 -7.93 -6.74 24.25
N PHE A 161 -7.42 -7.92 24.62
CA PHE A 161 -7.87 -9.18 24.04
C PHE A 161 -9.29 -9.53 24.48
N LYS A 162 -10.17 -9.84 23.52
CA LYS A 162 -11.57 -10.24 23.80
C LYS A 162 -11.93 -11.63 23.30
N GLY A 163 -11.14 -12.21 22.40
CA GLY A 163 -11.38 -13.57 21.95
C GLY A 163 -10.59 -13.97 20.70
N PHE A 164 -10.37 -15.27 20.56
CA PHE A 164 -9.75 -15.90 19.41
C PHE A 164 -10.59 -17.07 18.96
N LYS A 165 -10.82 -17.21 17.65
CA LYS A 165 -11.63 -18.31 17.11
C LYS A 165 -11.00 -18.85 15.84
N ILE A 166 -10.84 -20.17 15.78
CA ILE A 166 -10.48 -20.87 14.55
C ILE A 166 -11.79 -21.14 13.81
N VAL A 167 -12.00 -20.48 12.67
CA VAL A 167 -13.21 -20.62 11.84
C VAL A 167 -13.07 -21.77 10.85
N SER A 168 -11.86 -21.95 10.31
CA SER A 168 -11.53 -23.07 9.43
C SER A 168 -10.07 -23.46 9.65
N GLU A 169 -9.78 -24.76 9.67
CA GLU A 169 -8.42 -25.26 9.85
C GLU A 169 -7.64 -25.37 8.54
N LYS A 170 -8.32 -25.57 7.40
CA LYS A 170 -7.67 -25.73 6.09
C LYS A 170 -8.60 -25.34 4.91
N PRO A 171 -8.34 -24.22 4.21
CA PRO A 171 -7.32 -23.21 4.53
C PRO A 171 -7.59 -22.56 5.89
N LEU A 172 -6.53 -22.12 6.57
CA LEU A 172 -6.66 -21.54 7.91
C LEU A 172 -7.38 -20.19 7.83
N VAL A 173 -8.48 -20.06 8.58
CA VAL A 173 -9.20 -18.82 8.80
C VAL A 173 -9.43 -18.64 10.29
N ILE A 174 -9.05 -17.48 10.81
CA ILE A 174 -9.29 -17.12 12.21
C ILE A 174 -10.14 -15.86 12.32
N GLU A 175 -10.78 -15.71 13.47
CA GLU A 175 -11.30 -14.44 13.96
C GLU A 175 -10.54 -14.03 15.22
N TYR A 176 -10.17 -12.75 15.28
CA TYR A 176 -9.55 -12.13 16.44
C TYR A 176 -10.39 -10.94 16.88
N TYR A 177 -10.71 -10.88 18.17
CA TYR A 177 -11.58 -9.88 18.77
C TYR A 177 -10.77 -9.05 19.77
N SER A 178 -10.78 -7.73 19.62
CA SER A 178 -9.99 -6.85 20.46
C SER A 178 -10.57 -5.45 20.65
N ASP A 179 -10.27 -4.83 21.79
CA ASP A 179 -10.52 -3.42 22.05
C ASP A 179 -9.37 -2.49 21.62
N ALA A 180 -8.26 -3.05 21.11
CA ALA A 180 -7.16 -2.26 20.58
C ALA A 180 -7.60 -1.55 19.28
N ILE A 181 -7.34 -0.25 19.19
CA ILE A 181 -7.64 0.58 18.02
C ILE A 181 -6.34 1.23 17.56
N TYR A 182 -6.04 1.09 16.28
CA TYR A 182 -4.97 1.80 15.57
C TYR A 182 -5.57 2.68 14.48
N LEU A 183 -4.86 3.71 14.05
CA LEU A 183 -5.30 4.59 12.95
C LEU A 183 -5.33 3.86 11.61
N ASP A 184 -4.49 2.84 11.45
CA ASP A 184 -4.38 2.04 10.23
C ASP A 184 -4.96 0.64 10.45
N ALA A 185 -5.87 0.23 9.57
CA ALA A 185 -6.46 -1.10 9.58
C ALA A 185 -5.40 -2.21 9.40
N GLU A 186 -4.29 -1.90 8.72
CA GLU A 186 -3.13 -2.77 8.54
C GLU A 186 -2.48 -3.15 9.88
N TRP A 187 -2.42 -2.23 10.84
CA TRP A 187 -1.91 -2.52 12.18
C TRP A 187 -2.86 -3.45 12.94
N ILE A 188 -4.17 -3.21 12.88
CA ILE A 188 -5.19 -4.08 13.49
C ILE A 188 -5.13 -5.49 12.88
N ALA A 189 -5.02 -5.57 11.55
CA ALA A 189 -4.91 -6.82 10.82
C ALA A 189 -3.60 -7.56 11.10
N ALA A 190 -2.49 -6.84 11.23
CA ALA A 190 -1.19 -7.40 11.59
C ALA A 190 -1.19 -7.98 13.01
N THR A 191 -1.77 -7.28 13.98
CA THR A 191 -1.96 -7.80 15.34
C THR A 191 -2.75 -9.10 15.33
N ALA A 192 -3.88 -9.15 14.60
CA ALA A 192 -4.70 -10.36 14.50
C ALA A 192 -3.96 -11.51 13.79
N ALA A 193 -3.24 -11.23 12.70
CA ALA A 193 -2.52 -12.24 11.92
C ALA A 193 -1.29 -12.80 12.63
N GLY A 194 -0.61 -11.97 13.42
CA GLY A 194 0.52 -12.37 14.27
C GLY A 194 0.10 -12.98 15.59
N ALA A 195 -1.15 -12.82 16.01
CA ALA A 195 -1.66 -13.36 17.27
C ALA A 195 -1.47 -14.88 17.31
N PHE A 196 -0.72 -15.34 18.31
CA PHE A 196 -0.39 -16.76 18.52
C PHE A 196 0.30 -17.42 17.34
N TYR A 197 0.91 -16.65 16.43
CA TYR A 197 1.77 -17.21 15.40
C TYR A 197 3.07 -17.75 16.01
N THR A 198 3.88 -18.43 15.21
CA THR A 198 5.05 -19.20 15.70
C THR A 198 6.34 -18.40 15.76
N ASP A 199 6.25 -17.10 15.48
CA ASP A 199 7.28 -16.11 15.77
C ASP A 199 6.84 -15.34 17.01
N TYR A 200 7.44 -15.70 18.14
CA TYR A 200 7.23 -15.05 19.42
C TYR A 200 7.96 -13.71 19.45
N THR A 201 7.79 -12.95 20.53
CA THR A 201 8.45 -11.65 20.75
C THR A 201 9.96 -11.71 20.53
N TYR A 202 10.62 -12.81 20.92
CA TYR A 202 12.08 -12.95 20.91
C TYR A 202 12.62 -13.96 19.87
N GLY A 203 11.82 -14.28 18.84
CA GLY A 203 12.24 -15.13 17.72
C GLY A 203 11.32 -16.32 17.44
N PRO A 204 11.72 -17.22 16.52
CA PRO A 204 10.89 -18.34 16.12
C PRO A 204 10.84 -19.41 17.21
N GLY A 205 9.67 -19.99 17.40
CA GLY A 205 9.41 -21.03 18.40
C GLY A 205 8.40 -22.06 17.91
N PRO A 206 8.76 -22.97 16.98
CA PRO A 206 7.90 -24.13 16.71
C PRO A 206 7.61 -24.89 18.00
N TRP A 207 6.39 -25.43 18.16
CA TRP A 207 5.94 -25.89 19.48
C TRP A 207 6.87 -26.94 20.09
N HIS A 208 7.48 -27.80 19.27
CA HIS A 208 8.32 -28.89 19.75
C HIS A 208 9.68 -28.42 20.27
N THR A 209 10.19 -27.26 19.86
CA THR A 209 11.38 -26.68 20.50
C THR A 209 11.03 -26.04 21.82
N VAL A 210 9.94 -25.25 21.84
CA VAL A 210 9.47 -24.57 23.05
C VAL A 210 8.95 -25.55 24.09
N ALA A 211 8.39 -26.70 23.69
CA ALA A 211 7.95 -27.74 24.62
C ALA A 211 9.11 -28.35 25.42
N VAL A 212 10.31 -28.44 24.84
CA VAL A 212 11.50 -28.95 25.55
C VAL A 212 11.93 -27.98 26.64
N GLY A 213 12.00 -26.68 26.33
CA GLY A 213 12.27 -25.65 27.35
C GLY A 213 11.15 -25.55 28.38
N TRP A 214 9.89 -25.77 27.97
CA TRP A 214 8.74 -25.77 28.86
C TRP A 214 8.84 -26.88 29.91
N LEU A 215 9.19 -28.11 29.50
CA LEU A 215 9.42 -29.21 30.43
C LEU A 215 10.55 -28.89 31.41
N ALA A 216 11.65 -28.32 30.91
CA ALA A 216 12.80 -27.97 31.72
C ALA A 216 12.50 -26.86 32.73
N GLU A 217 11.67 -25.88 32.35
CA GLU A 217 11.21 -24.82 33.24
C GLU A 217 10.20 -25.30 34.27
N ALA A 218 9.27 -26.18 33.88
CA ALA A 218 8.31 -26.80 34.80
C ALA A 218 9.02 -27.58 35.91
N ASP A 219 10.13 -28.26 35.57
CA ASP A 219 10.99 -28.98 36.51
C ASP A 219 12.05 -28.05 37.18
N LYS A 220 11.98 -26.73 36.95
CA LYS A 220 12.86 -25.70 37.52
C LYS A 220 14.35 -25.98 37.29
N ARG A 221 14.72 -26.43 36.09
CA ARG A 221 16.10 -26.68 35.68
C ARG A 221 16.71 -25.51 34.90
N LEU A 222 15.87 -24.72 34.25
CA LEU A 222 16.19 -23.44 33.60
C LEU A 222 14.95 -22.54 33.67
N ALA A 223 15.07 -21.28 33.28
CA ALA A 223 13.93 -20.40 33.09
C ALA A 223 14.05 -19.57 31.81
N TYR A 224 12.93 -19.26 31.17
CA TYR A 224 12.86 -18.50 29.93
C TYR A 224 13.28 -17.06 30.08
N SER A 225 13.02 -16.43 31.22
CA SER A 225 13.31 -15.02 31.51
C SER A 225 14.47 -14.86 32.49
N ALA A 226 15.15 -13.71 32.41
CA ALA A 226 16.26 -13.37 33.29
C ALA A 226 15.83 -13.31 34.77
N ASP A 227 14.74 -12.60 35.07
CA ASP A 227 14.28 -12.40 36.45
C ASP A 227 13.90 -13.71 37.14
N LYS A 228 13.20 -14.61 36.42
CA LYS A 228 12.84 -15.93 36.96
C LYS A 228 14.08 -16.81 37.13
N ALA A 229 15.03 -16.75 36.20
CA ALA A 229 16.29 -17.48 36.30
C ALA A 229 17.10 -17.04 37.53
N GLU A 230 17.23 -15.73 37.75
CA GLU A 230 17.90 -15.16 38.92
C GLU A 230 17.19 -15.58 40.22
N LYS A 231 15.87 -15.42 40.29
CA LYS A 231 15.07 -15.76 41.47
C LYS A 231 15.16 -17.25 41.86
N LEU A 232 15.26 -18.14 40.88
CA LEU A 232 15.35 -19.59 41.11
C LEU A 232 16.79 -20.10 41.20
N GLU A 233 17.79 -19.24 40.95
CA GLU A 233 19.21 -19.60 40.83
C GLU A 233 19.46 -20.70 39.79
N VAL A 234 18.76 -20.59 38.65
CA VAL A 234 18.88 -21.52 37.50
C VAL A 234 19.38 -20.78 36.26
N GLU A 235 19.74 -21.54 35.22
CA GLU A 235 20.20 -20.96 33.96
C GLU A 235 19.07 -20.20 33.24
N TRP A 236 19.39 -19.00 32.75
CA TRP A 236 18.53 -18.30 31.80
C TRP A 236 18.65 -18.98 30.42
N ALA A 237 17.54 -19.52 29.95
CA ALA A 237 17.48 -20.40 28.79
C ALA A 237 18.12 -19.77 27.54
N SER A 238 19.12 -20.45 26.99
CA SER A 238 19.71 -20.17 25.69
C SER A 238 19.59 -21.40 24.80
N TYR A 239 18.98 -21.22 23.63
CA TYR A 239 18.82 -22.27 22.63
C TYR A 239 20.05 -22.40 21.73
N ILE A 240 21.04 -21.50 21.87
CA ILE A 240 22.15 -21.41 20.93
C ILE A 240 23.52 -21.66 21.55
N ALA A 241 23.64 -21.59 22.88
CA ALA A 241 24.92 -21.67 23.58
C ALA A 241 24.75 -21.93 25.08
N GLY A 242 25.87 -22.19 25.75
CA GLY A 242 25.94 -22.19 27.21
C GLY A 242 25.45 -23.48 27.88
N PRO A 243 25.38 -23.50 29.22
CA PRO A 243 25.00 -24.67 30.01
C PRO A 243 23.52 -25.05 29.84
N SER A 244 22.72 -24.22 29.15
CA SER A 244 21.37 -24.56 28.70
C SER A 244 21.32 -25.76 27.75
N LEU A 245 22.32 -25.94 26.86
CA LEU A 245 22.22 -26.95 25.79
C LEU A 245 22.16 -28.40 26.31
N PRO A 246 23.00 -28.84 27.27
CA PRO A 246 22.87 -30.18 27.85
C PRO A 246 21.55 -30.40 28.60
N ILE A 247 21.00 -29.35 29.23
CA ILE A 247 19.69 -29.42 29.90
C ILE A 247 18.60 -29.65 28.86
N LEU A 248 18.58 -28.87 27.77
CA LEU A 248 17.61 -29.04 26.69
C LEU A 248 17.74 -30.42 26.02
N GLU A 249 18.95 -30.96 25.88
CA GLU A 249 19.17 -32.33 25.37
C GLU A 249 18.57 -33.40 26.28
N GLU A 250 18.73 -33.28 27.60
CA GLU A 250 18.11 -34.17 28.59
C GLU A 250 16.57 -34.16 28.45
N TYR A 251 15.97 -32.97 28.38
CA TYR A 251 14.52 -32.82 28.26
C TYR A 251 13.99 -33.23 26.88
N LEU A 252 14.78 -33.10 25.83
CA LEU A 252 14.45 -33.66 24.52
C LEU A 252 14.41 -35.20 24.59
N ALA A 253 15.37 -35.83 25.27
CA ALA A 253 15.37 -37.27 25.47
C ALA A 253 14.15 -37.73 26.30
N LYS A 254 13.78 -36.98 27.34
CA LYS A 254 12.55 -37.19 28.12
C LYS A 254 11.30 -37.07 27.26
N ALA A 255 11.18 -36.01 26.46
CA ALA A 255 10.05 -35.80 25.57
C ALA A 255 9.87 -36.94 24.55
N ILE A 256 10.98 -37.47 24.04
CA ILE A 256 11.00 -38.65 23.14
C ILE A 256 10.55 -39.91 23.86
N SER A 257 11.11 -40.20 25.05
CA SER A 257 10.82 -41.44 25.77
C SER A 257 9.38 -41.51 26.26
N GLU A 258 8.82 -40.36 26.67
CA GLU A 258 7.45 -40.23 27.16
C GLU A 258 6.42 -40.01 26.05
N LYS A 259 6.86 -39.83 24.79
CA LYS A 259 6.03 -39.40 23.66
C LYS A 259 5.21 -38.16 24.03
N PHE A 260 5.89 -37.19 24.63
CA PHE A 260 5.28 -36.06 25.29
C PHE A 260 4.43 -35.23 24.31
N ILE A 261 3.25 -34.83 24.78
CA ILE A 261 2.37 -33.87 24.11
C ILE A 261 2.12 -32.77 25.14
N PRO A 262 2.64 -31.54 24.94
CA PRO A 262 2.35 -30.44 25.86
C PRO A 262 0.85 -30.16 25.86
N TYR A 263 0.31 -29.72 27.01
CA TYR A 263 -1.11 -29.38 27.15
C TYR A 263 -2.05 -30.44 26.56
N LYS A 264 -1.80 -31.72 26.89
CA LYS A 264 -2.37 -32.92 26.24
C LYS A 264 -3.89 -32.89 26.09
N SER A 265 -4.62 -32.31 27.05
CA SER A 265 -6.08 -32.15 27.05
C SER A 265 -6.62 -31.42 25.82
N VAL A 266 -5.85 -30.48 25.27
CA VAL A 266 -6.21 -29.69 24.07
C VAL A 266 -5.42 -30.13 22.86
N MET A 267 -4.09 -30.25 22.99
CA MET A 267 -3.21 -30.47 21.84
C MET A 267 -3.38 -31.85 21.20
N SER A 268 -3.87 -32.87 21.92
CA SER A 268 -4.14 -34.20 21.34
C SER A 268 -5.21 -34.20 20.25
N ARG A 269 -5.98 -33.11 20.10
CA ARG A 269 -6.92 -32.91 18.99
C ARG A 269 -6.23 -32.54 17.68
N TYR A 270 -5.02 -31.99 17.76
CA TYR A 270 -4.30 -31.37 16.64
C TYR A 270 -2.97 -32.06 16.33
N ILE A 271 -2.41 -32.81 17.28
CA ILE A 271 -1.20 -33.62 17.08
C ILE A 271 -1.39 -35.03 17.62
N THR A 272 -0.81 -36.00 16.91
CA THR A 272 -0.74 -37.39 17.36
C THR A 272 0.58 -37.65 18.09
N GLU A 273 0.65 -38.69 18.92
CA GLU A 273 1.92 -39.10 19.56
C GLU A 273 3.00 -39.46 18.52
N SER A 274 2.60 -40.00 17.37
CA SER A 274 3.54 -40.31 16.29
C SER A 274 4.11 -39.04 15.64
N GLU A 275 3.29 -38.00 15.45
CA GLU A 275 3.75 -36.72 14.93
C GLU A 275 4.66 -36.01 15.94
N ALA A 276 4.29 -35.99 17.22
CA ALA A 276 5.12 -35.43 18.28
C ALA A 276 6.50 -36.10 18.32
N LEU A 277 6.52 -37.44 18.30
CA LEU A 277 7.75 -38.22 18.27
C LEU A 277 8.59 -37.94 17.02
N ASP A 278 7.98 -37.82 15.84
CA ASP A 278 8.69 -37.45 14.60
C ASP A 278 9.36 -36.07 14.73
N ARG A 279 8.64 -35.06 15.23
CA ARG A 279 9.21 -33.71 15.43
C ARG A 279 10.35 -33.69 16.43
N TYR A 280 10.22 -34.37 17.57
CA TYR A 280 11.31 -34.45 18.54
C TYR A 280 12.53 -35.20 17.98
N ASN A 281 12.32 -36.25 17.20
CA ASN A 281 13.44 -36.93 16.54
C ASN A 281 14.14 -36.01 15.52
N LYS A 282 13.38 -35.21 14.76
CA LYS A 282 13.95 -34.19 13.86
C LYS A 282 14.74 -33.12 14.61
N LEU A 283 14.22 -32.63 15.73
CA LEU A 283 14.94 -31.70 16.61
C LEU A 283 16.23 -32.32 17.17
N ARG A 284 16.22 -33.62 17.50
CA ARG A 284 17.43 -34.33 17.94
C ARG A 284 18.47 -34.40 16.85
N GLU A 285 18.08 -34.70 15.61
CA GLU A 285 19.00 -34.72 14.48
C GLU A 285 19.49 -33.30 14.12
N TRP A 286 18.64 -32.28 14.27
CA TRP A 286 19.04 -30.87 14.15
C TRP A 286 20.11 -30.50 15.18
N TYR A 287 19.89 -30.79 16.45
CA TYR A 287 20.85 -30.51 17.51
C TYR A 287 22.18 -31.23 17.29
N LYS A 288 22.16 -32.52 16.90
CA LYS A 288 23.39 -33.25 16.53
C LYS A 288 24.15 -32.60 15.37
N ALA A 289 23.43 -32.07 14.38
CA ALA A 289 24.04 -31.50 13.18
C ALA A 289 24.51 -30.06 13.37
N LYS A 290 23.82 -29.26 14.19
CA LYS A 290 23.99 -27.80 14.29
C LYS A 290 24.43 -27.31 15.67
N GLY A 291 24.36 -28.17 16.68
CA GLY A 291 24.74 -27.86 18.07
C GLY A 291 23.86 -26.83 18.75
N ASN A 292 22.63 -26.59 18.26
CA ASN A 292 21.69 -25.62 18.82
C ASN A 292 20.24 -26.11 18.68
N PHE A 293 19.34 -25.50 19.45
CA PHE A 293 17.89 -25.74 19.48
C PHE A 293 17.07 -24.63 18.80
N LEU A 294 17.74 -23.62 18.21
CA LEU A 294 17.05 -22.54 17.51
C LEU A 294 16.62 -23.02 16.12
N VAL A 295 15.34 -23.37 16.01
CA VAL A 295 14.70 -23.78 14.76
C VAL A 295 13.72 -22.69 14.34
N GLY A 296 13.83 -22.22 13.11
CA GLY A 296 12.86 -21.30 12.51
C GLY A 296 12.38 -21.79 11.15
N ALA A 297 11.70 -20.91 10.41
CA ALA A 297 11.19 -21.17 9.07
C ALA A 297 11.62 -20.10 8.04
N GLY A 298 12.52 -19.20 8.45
CA GLY A 298 12.98 -18.07 7.65
C GLY A 298 13.92 -18.42 6.50
N PRO A 299 14.32 -17.40 5.71
CA PRO A 299 15.19 -17.55 4.55
C PRO A 299 16.63 -17.97 4.88
N PHE A 300 17.05 -17.82 6.14
CA PHE A 300 18.32 -18.31 6.64
C PHE A 300 18.09 -19.23 7.83
N TYR A 301 19.05 -20.10 8.11
CA TYR A 301 19.06 -20.91 9.31
C TYR A 301 20.38 -20.75 10.07
N LEU A 302 20.36 -21.00 11.38
CA LEU A 302 21.52 -20.91 12.24
C LEU A 302 22.44 -22.12 12.04
N GLU A 303 23.56 -21.94 11.34
CA GLU A 303 24.50 -23.02 11.04
C GLU A 303 25.44 -23.30 12.21
N ARG A 304 25.98 -22.25 12.84
CA ARG A 304 26.91 -22.37 13.97
C ARG A 304 27.00 -21.07 14.77
N VAL A 305 27.24 -21.20 16.06
CA VAL A 305 27.57 -20.09 16.96
C VAL A 305 28.92 -20.36 17.61
N ASP A 306 29.74 -19.32 17.71
CA ASP A 306 30.95 -19.28 18.51
C ASP A 306 30.81 -18.13 19.52
N PRO A 307 30.38 -18.42 20.76
CA PRO A 307 30.17 -17.40 21.79
C PRO A 307 31.47 -16.70 22.21
N THR A 308 32.61 -17.42 22.19
CA THR A 308 33.91 -16.88 22.60
C THR A 308 34.45 -15.90 21.56
N ALA A 309 34.39 -16.26 20.28
CA ALA A 309 34.79 -15.38 19.19
C ALA A 309 33.69 -14.36 18.82
N ARG A 310 32.48 -14.51 19.37
CA ARG A 310 31.27 -13.73 19.06
C ARG A 310 30.94 -13.75 17.56
N ILE A 311 30.86 -14.96 17.03
CA ILE A 311 30.55 -15.21 15.62
C ILE A 311 29.25 -16.01 15.52
N VAL A 312 28.34 -15.52 14.70
CA VAL A 312 27.13 -16.24 14.27
C VAL A 312 27.26 -16.50 12.77
N VAL A 313 27.12 -17.77 12.38
CA VAL A 313 27.14 -18.18 10.97
C VAL A 313 25.72 -18.56 10.56
N LEU A 314 25.17 -17.82 9.59
CA LEU A 314 23.90 -18.12 8.95
C LEU A 314 24.15 -18.71 7.56
N LYS A 315 23.30 -19.66 7.15
CA LYS A 315 23.28 -20.19 5.79
C LYS A 315 21.89 -20.05 5.19
N ALA A 316 21.83 -19.78 3.89
CA ALA A 316 20.57 -19.66 3.17
C ALA A 316 19.81 -21.01 3.18
N TYR A 317 18.54 -20.97 3.56
CA TYR A 317 17.65 -22.12 3.54
C TYR A 317 17.05 -22.27 2.15
N ARG A 318 17.54 -23.26 1.38
CA ARG A 318 17.17 -23.43 -0.03
C ARG A 318 15.77 -24.00 -0.25
N GLU A 319 15.12 -24.47 0.81
CA GLU A 319 13.72 -24.91 0.80
C GLU A 319 12.76 -23.81 1.27
N PHE A 320 13.23 -22.58 1.50
CA PHE A 320 12.35 -21.45 1.80
C PHE A 320 11.36 -21.24 0.64
N ILE A 321 10.08 -21.11 0.98
CA ILE A 321 8.99 -21.18 -0.01
C ILE A 321 8.92 -19.96 -0.92
N ASP A 322 9.41 -18.81 -0.45
CA ASP A 322 9.35 -17.58 -1.22
C ASP A 322 10.57 -17.41 -2.12
N PRO A 323 10.39 -16.87 -3.33
CA PRO A 323 11.52 -16.53 -4.17
C PRO A 323 12.30 -15.38 -3.53
N ALA A 324 13.62 -15.36 -3.77
CA ALA A 324 14.53 -14.37 -3.20
C ALA A 324 14.21 -12.92 -3.63
N ASP A 325 13.45 -12.76 -4.71
CA ASP A 325 13.04 -11.47 -5.25
C ASP A 325 11.73 -10.91 -4.66
N ARG A 326 10.99 -11.69 -3.85
CA ARG A 326 9.67 -11.32 -3.30
C ARG A 326 9.64 -9.92 -2.70
N TRP A 327 10.71 -9.55 -1.98
CA TRP A 327 10.81 -8.28 -1.26
C TRP A 327 11.79 -7.28 -1.89
N LEU A 328 12.28 -7.51 -3.12
CA LEU A 328 13.25 -6.62 -3.78
C LEU A 328 12.73 -5.21 -4.00
N ARG A 329 11.41 -5.00 -4.04
CA ARG A 329 10.79 -3.67 -4.09
C ARG A 329 11.20 -2.76 -2.92
N PHE A 330 11.69 -3.33 -1.81
CA PHE A 330 12.16 -2.57 -0.65
C PHE A 330 13.67 -2.27 -0.67
N SER A 331 14.39 -2.64 -1.73
CA SER A 331 15.82 -2.33 -1.88
C SER A 331 16.09 -0.82 -2.10
N ARG A 332 15.07 -0.10 -2.60
CA ARG A 332 15.09 1.34 -2.85
C ARG A 332 13.72 1.94 -2.49
N PRO A 333 13.66 3.06 -1.76
CA PRO A 333 12.40 3.75 -1.52
C PRO A 333 11.91 4.40 -2.82
N MET A 334 10.66 4.13 -3.20
CA MET A 334 10.02 4.73 -4.38
C MET A 334 9.62 6.19 -4.12
N ILE A 335 10.58 7.06 -3.83
CA ILE A 335 10.36 8.49 -3.56
C ILE A 335 9.89 9.17 -4.87
N PRO A 336 8.71 9.80 -4.91
CA PRO A 336 8.22 10.46 -6.12
C PRO A 336 9.11 11.62 -6.57
N GLU A 337 9.38 11.70 -7.87
CA GLU A 337 9.98 12.86 -8.52
C GLU A 337 8.87 13.72 -9.13
N VAL A 338 8.64 14.92 -8.61
CA VAL A 338 7.49 15.76 -8.98
C VAL A 338 7.96 16.97 -9.79
N LYS A 339 7.31 17.23 -10.92
CA LYS A 339 7.57 18.40 -11.76
C LYS A 339 6.28 19.03 -12.24
N ILE A 340 6.21 20.36 -12.23
CA ILE A 340 5.17 21.10 -12.95
C ILE A 340 5.63 21.22 -14.40
N VAL A 341 4.89 20.59 -15.32
CA VAL A 341 5.30 20.47 -16.73
C VAL A 341 5.17 21.81 -17.45
N SER A 342 4.04 22.49 -17.24
CA SER A 342 3.73 23.77 -17.86
C SER A 342 2.72 24.52 -17.00
N ILE A 343 2.94 25.81 -16.84
CA ILE A 343 2.03 26.72 -16.15
C ILE A 343 1.53 27.74 -17.19
N PRO A 344 0.23 27.72 -17.57
CA PRO A 344 -0.30 28.71 -18.48
C PRO A 344 -0.39 30.09 -17.79
N THR A 345 -0.41 31.16 -18.58
CA THR A 345 -0.89 32.46 -18.09
C THR A 345 -2.36 32.30 -17.69
N ILE A 346 -2.70 32.73 -16.48
CA ILE A 346 -4.04 32.62 -15.93
C ILE A 346 -4.82 33.88 -16.30
N THR A 347 -5.98 33.70 -16.92
CA THR A 347 -6.91 34.79 -17.19
C THR A 347 -8.01 34.80 -16.12
N PRO A 348 -8.23 35.91 -15.39
CA PRO A 348 -9.29 36.00 -14.40
C PRO A 348 -10.66 35.65 -14.99
N GLY A 349 -11.40 34.76 -14.32
CA GLY A 349 -12.73 34.32 -14.77
C GLY A 349 -12.73 33.25 -15.86
N MET A 350 -11.56 32.78 -16.30
CA MET A 350 -11.41 31.62 -17.20
C MET A 350 -10.82 30.43 -16.45
N GLN A 351 -11.16 29.22 -16.89
CA GLN A 351 -10.56 28.01 -16.34
C GLN A 351 -9.09 27.93 -16.77
N ALA A 352 -8.21 27.49 -15.87
CA ALA A 352 -6.82 27.22 -16.18
C ALA A 352 -6.41 25.82 -15.70
N ASP A 353 -5.76 25.05 -16.57
CA ASP A 353 -5.28 23.71 -16.27
C ASP A 353 -3.74 23.72 -16.17
N ILE A 354 -3.20 23.18 -15.07
CA ILE A 354 -1.75 23.05 -14.83
C ILE A 354 -1.41 21.56 -14.75
N ASN A 355 -0.50 21.13 -15.61
CA ASN A 355 -0.11 19.71 -15.71
C ASN A 355 1.10 19.42 -14.81
N ILE A 356 1.02 18.30 -14.09
CA ILE A 356 2.04 17.78 -13.18
C ILE A 356 2.51 16.43 -13.70
N SER A 357 3.82 16.22 -13.71
CA SER A 357 4.47 14.94 -13.94
C SER A 357 4.96 14.37 -12.63
N ILE A 358 4.69 13.09 -12.38
CA ILE A 358 5.20 12.35 -11.21
C ILE A 358 5.90 11.09 -11.72
N THR A 359 7.19 10.94 -11.45
CA THR A 359 7.99 9.81 -11.93
C THR A 359 8.77 9.15 -10.79
N PHE A 360 9.32 7.97 -11.07
CA PHE A 360 10.35 7.34 -10.24
C PHE A 360 11.38 6.68 -11.16
N GLU A 361 12.64 7.08 -11.03
CA GLU A 361 13.73 6.60 -11.90
C GLU A 361 13.41 6.75 -13.39
N GLY A 362 12.76 7.87 -13.76
CA GLY A 362 12.33 8.16 -15.13
C GLY A 362 11.08 7.42 -15.62
N ASN A 363 10.52 6.49 -14.84
CA ASN A 363 9.29 5.78 -15.19
C ASN A 363 8.05 6.49 -14.63
N PRO A 364 6.88 6.44 -15.31
CA PRO A 364 5.63 6.98 -14.78
C PRO A 364 5.26 6.35 -13.43
N TYR A 365 4.97 7.19 -12.44
CA TYR A 365 4.51 6.71 -11.14
C TYR A 365 3.06 6.23 -11.25
N LYS A 366 2.74 5.01 -10.77
CA LYS A 366 1.38 4.47 -10.85
C LYS A 366 0.42 5.32 -10.03
N LYS A 367 -0.74 5.64 -10.59
CA LYS A 367 -1.72 6.48 -9.88
C LYS A 367 -2.28 5.80 -8.63
N ASP A 368 -2.39 4.47 -8.65
CA ASP A 368 -2.94 3.69 -7.52
C ASP A 368 -1.99 3.67 -6.31
N ASP A 369 -0.71 3.95 -6.54
CA ASP A 369 0.35 4.03 -5.51
C ASP A 369 0.48 5.45 -4.92
N ILE A 370 -0.26 6.44 -5.42
CA ILE A 370 -0.33 7.79 -4.86
C ILE A 370 -1.56 7.90 -3.95
N ASN A 371 -1.36 8.43 -2.73
CA ASN A 371 -2.45 8.69 -1.81
C ASN A 371 -3.23 9.94 -2.25
N TYR A 372 -2.52 11.07 -2.38
CA TYR A 372 -3.09 12.29 -2.95
C TYR A 372 -2.00 13.23 -3.46
N VAL A 373 -2.42 14.11 -4.37
CA VAL A 373 -1.64 15.26 -4.84
C VAL A 373 -2.40 16.52 -4.45
N LYS A 374 -1.93 17.24 -3.45
CA LYS A 374 -2.51 18.52 -3.04
C LYS A 374 -1.76 19.66 -3.69
N TYR A 375 -2.46 20.78 -3.89
CA TYR A 375 -1.82 22.01 -4.33
C TYR A 375 -2.27 23.19 -3.48
N ILE A 376 -1.40 24.18 -3.39
CA ILE A 376 -1.66 25.48 -2.79
C ILE A 376 -1.31 26.55 -3.84
N VAL A 377 -2.26 27.41 -4.17
CA VAL A 377 -2.03 28.60 -4.99
C VAL A 377 -2.03 29.80 -4.07
N THR A 378 -0.90 30.49 -3.98
CA THR A 378 -0.73 31.67 -3.12
C THR A 378 -0.61 32.92 -3.96
N SER A 379 -1.63 33.79 -3.86
CA SER A 379 -1.64 35.13 -4.43
C SER A 379 -1.67 36.19 -3.32
N PRO A 380 -1.39 37.47 -3.61
CA PRO A 380 -1.52 38.54 -2.62
C PRO A 380 -2.91 38.69 -2.00
N THR A 381 -3.98 38.26 -2.69
CA THR A 381 -5.37 38.45 -2.25
C THR A 381 -6.02 37.19 -1.68
N VAL A 382 -5.62 36.01 -2.15
CA VAL A 382 -6.24 34.73 -1.79
C VAL A 382 -5.24 33.59 -1.81
N THR A 383 -5.43 32.63 -0.90
CA THR A 383 -4.81 31.30 -0.93
C THR A 383 -5.87 30.27 -1.29
N LEU A 384 -5.63 29.53 -2.37
CA LEU A 384 -6.49 28.42 -2.78
C LEU A 384 -5.80 27.10 -2.42
N VAL A 385 -6.57 26.13 -1.92
CA VAL A 385 -6.08 24.78 -1.62
C VAL A 385 -6.99 23.79 -2.32
N GLY A 386 -6.39 22.84 -3.05
CA GLY A 386 -7.14 21.81 -3.75
C GLY A 386 -6.38 20.51 -3.92
N VAL A 387 -7.00 19.59 -4.65
CA VAL A 387 -6.44 18.27 -4.98
C VAL A 387 -6.35 18.17 -6.49
N ALA A 388 -5.19 17.76 -7.00
CA ALA A 388 -5.00 17.52 -8.42
C ALA A 388 -5.58 16.16 -8.81
N GLU A 389 -6.19 16.09 -9.99
CA GLU A 389 -6.82 14.88 -10.51
C GLU A 389 -5.78 14.02 -11.25
N ALA A 390 -5.80 12.70 -11.02
CA ALA A 390 -5.00 11.77 -11.80
C ALA A 390 -5.58 11.64 -13.20
N VAL A 391 -4.77 11.90 -14.23
CA VAL A 391 -5.16 11.72 -15.64
C VAL A 391 -4.83 10.31 -16.08
N GLU A 392 -3.58 9.89 -15.84
CA GLU A 392 -3.06 8.54 -16.06
C GLU A 392 -1.79 8.35 -15.21
N ASP A 393 -1.17 7.18 -15.30
CA ASP A 393 0.11 6.95 -14.62
C ASP A 393 1.14 8.02 -15.01
N GLY A 394 1.76 8.60 -13.98
CA GLY A 394 2.72 9.67 -14.12
C GLY A 394 2.17 11.06 -14.42
N ARG A 395 0.85 11.24 -14.64
CA ARG A 395 0.27 12.55 -15.02
C ARG A 395 -0.91 12.95 -14.15
N TRP A 396 -0.81 14.14 -13.57
CA TRP A 396 -1.84 14.79 -12.77
C TRP A 396 -2.18 16.17 -13.32
N LYS A 397 -3.37 16.65 -13.02
CA LYS A 397 -3.85 17.96 -13.47
C LYS A 397 -4.50 18.74 -12.35
N ILE A 398 -4.05 19.96 -12.15
CA ILE A 398 -4.75 20.98 -11.35
C ILE A 398 -5.68 21.71 -12.30
N THR A 399 -6.97 21.80 -11.96
CA THR A 399 -7.94 22.62 -12.69
C THR A 399 -8.40 23.74 -11.78
N LEU A 400 -7.96 24.97 -12.09
CA LEU A 400 -8.44 26.19 -11.45
C LEU A 400 -9.72 26.62 -12.15
N LYS A 401 -10.84 26.63 -11.42
CA LYS A 401 -12.16 26.97 -11.94
C LYS A 401 -12.27 28.47 -12.19
N ARG A 402 -13.27 28.87 -12.98
CA ARG A 402 -13.51 30.28 -13.33
C ARG A 402 -13.71 31.17 -12.10
N GLU A 403 -14.44 30.66 -11.12
CA GLU A 403 -14.72 31.34 -9.86
C GLU A 403 -13.44 31.55 -9.07
N GLU A 404 -12.56 30.54 -9.03
CA GLU A 404 -11.26 30.60 -8.36
C GLU A 404 -10.33 31.60 -9.04
N THR A 405 -10.20 31.55 -10.37
CA THR A 405 -9.30 32.45 -11.10
C THR A 405 -9.76 33.90 -11.06
N SER A 406 -11.07 34.16 -10.94
CA SER A 406 -11.61 35.51 -10.77
C SER A 406 -11.23 36.20 -9.46
N MET A 407 -10.84 35.43 -8.44
CA MET A 407 -10.40 35.97 -7.14
C MET A 407 -8.89 36.30 -7.11
N LEU A 408 -8.14 35.82 -8.10
CA LEU A 408 -6.69 36.03 -8.18
C LEU A 408 -6.38 37.44 -8.66
N SER A 409 -5.50 38.14 -7.93
CA SER A 409 -4.99 39.43 -8.37
C SER A 409 -3.99 39.28 -9.53
N ALA A 410 -3.95 40.29 -10.40
CA ALA A 410 -2.99 40.35 -11.51
C ALA A 410 -1.54 40.38 -10.99
N GLY A 411 -0.64 39.72 -11.70
CA GLY A 411 0.78 39.60 -11.34
C GLY A 411 1.23 38.16 -11.09
N ALA A 412 2.37 38.00 -10.42
CA ALA A 412 2.92 36.69 -10.12
C ALA A 412 2.22 36.04 -8.91
N LEU A 413 1.98 34.73 -9.00
CA LEU A 413 1.51 33.92 -7.87
C LEU A 413 2.36 32.65 -7.71
N GLY A 414 2.41 32.13 -6.49
CA GLY A 414 3.09 30.87 -6.17
C GLY A 414 2.15 29.68 -6.33
N ILE A 415 2.68 28.58 -6.84
CA ILE A 415 2.00 27.28 -6.91
C ILE A 415 2.89 26.28 -6.19
N ASP A 416 2.41 25.71 -5.10
CA ASP A 416 3.07 24.61 -4.40
C ASP A 416 2.27 23.33 -4.65
N VAL A 417 2.94 22.26 -5.06
CA VAL A 417 2.35 20.94 -5.27
C VAL A 417 2.99 19.98 -4.27
N LEU A 418 2.16 19.31 -3.49
CA LEU A 418 2.54 18.33 -2.48
C LEU A 418 2.02 16.94 -2.91
N VAL A 419 2.92 15.97 -2.98
CA VAL A 419 2.62 14.59 -3.36
C VAL A 419 2.89 13.66 -2.19
N ILE A 420 1.91 12.84 -1.85
CA ILE A 420 2.03 11.78 -0.85
C ILE A 420 1.88 10.42 -1.54
N SER A 421 2.91 9.58 -1.45
CA SER A 421 2.88 8.20 -1.91
C SER A 421 2.32 7.27 -0.82
N LYS A 422 1.69 6.16 -1.23
CA LYS A 422 1.34 5.04 -0.35
C LYS A 422 2.53 4.11 -0.07
N LEU A 423 3.61 4.24 -0.84
CA LEU A 423 4.78 3.34 -0.80
C LEU A 423 5.97 3.90 0.00
N VAL A 424 5.95 5.20 0.33
CA VAL A 424 6.99 5.86 1.13
C VAL A 424 6.36 6.94 2.01
N GLY A 425 6.61 6.90 3.32
CA GLY A 425 6.07 7.84 4.31
C GLY A 425 6.70 9.24 4.29
N MET A 426 7.29 9.65 3.15
CA MET A 426 7.95 10.94 3.00
C MET A 426 7.18 11.81 1.99
N PRO A 427 6.64 12.98 2.40
CA PRO A 427 6.05 13.93 1.47
C PRO A 427 7.11 14.49 0.52
N VAL A 428 6.75 14.69 -0.75
CA VAL A 428 7.57 15.42 -1.72
C VAL A 428 6.80 16.63 -2.22
N SER A 429 7.48 17.75 -2.41
CA SER A 429 6.88 18.96 -2.99
C SER A 429 7.70 19.54 -4.13
N THR A 430 7.02 20.31 -4.97
CA THR A 430 7.63 21.16 -5.99
C THR A 430 6.88 22.48 -6.04
N SER A 431 7.58 23.56 -6.40
CA SER A 431 7.00 24.90 -6.46
C SER A 431 7.20 25.49 -7.85
N GLY A 432 6.23 26.29 -8.29
CA GLY A 432 6.27 27.03 -9.53
C GLY A 432 5.68 28.43 -9.36
N THR A 433 5.82 29.24 -10.40
CA THR A 433 5.24 30.58 -10.44
C THR A 433 4.35 30.70 -11.67
N ALA A 434 3.12 31.16 -11.48
CA ALA A 434 2.24 31.54 -12.58
C ALA A 434 2.12 33.05 -12.69
N THR A 435 1.68 33.52 -13.84
CA THR A 435 1.32 34.92 -14.06
C THR A 435 -0.18 35.00 -14.30
N VAL A 436 -0.85 35.88 -13.56
CA VAL A 436 -2.24 36.26 -13.78
C VAL A 436 -2.25 37.54 -14.62
N MET A 437 -2.91 37.49 -15.76
CA MET A 437 -3.08 38.66 -16.63
C MET A 437 -4.04 39.66 -16.00
N SER A 438 -3.80 40.96 -16.15
CA SER A 438 -4.77 41.97 -15.74
C SER A 438 -6.00 41.97 -16.66
N VAL A 439 -7.16 42.38 -16.13
CA VAL A 439 -8.39 42.51 -16.92
C VAL A 439 -8.19 43.45 -18.10
N THR A 440 -7.41 44.52 -17.93
CA THR A 440 -7.07 45.47 -19.00
C THR A 440 -6.23 44.82 -20.10
N GLU A 441 -5.18 44.07 -19.74
CA GLU A 441 -4.36 43.34 -20.71
C GLU A 441 -5.20 42.32 -21.48
N PHE A 442 -6.08 41.58 -20.79
CA PHE A 442 -6.98 40.63 -21.42
C PHE A 442 -7.93 41.30 -22.43
N LEU A 443 -8.59 42.40 -22.03
CA LEU A 443 -9.49 43.13 -22.91
C LEU A 443 -8.75 43.74 -24.10
N MET A 444 -7.51 44.20 -23.92
CA MET A 444 -6.70 44.75 -25.01
C MET A 444 -6.24 43.66 -25.98
N ASP A 445 -5.89 42.46 -25.49
CA ASP A 445 -5.56 41.30 -26.33
C ASP A 445 -6.77 40.83 -27.15
N GLU A 446 -7.95 40.71 -26.54
CA GLU A 446 -9.19 40.36 -27.24
C GLU A 446 -9.61 41.46 -28.24
N LEU A 447 -9.46 42.73 -27.89
CA LEU A 447 -9.71 43.84 -28.80
C LEU A 447 -8.75 43.82 -29.99
N ALA A 448 -7.47 43.49 -29.77
CA ALA A 448 -6.49 43.37 -30.83
C ALA A 448 -6.82 42.21 -31.79
N LYS A 449 -7.21 41.04 -31.25
CA LYS A 449 -7.69 39.89 -32.06
C LYS A 449 -8.92 40.25 -32.88
N ALA A 450 -9.91 40.87 -32.26
CA ALA A 450 -11.12 41.31 -32.96
C ALA A 450 -10.79 42.31 -34.07
N ARG A 451 -9.91 43.29 -33.81
CA ARG A 451 -9.43 44.25 -34.82
C ARG A 451 -8.75 43.55 -35.98
N ALA A 452 -7.85 42.61 -35.73
CA ALA A 452 -7.17 41.84 -36.77
C ALA A 452 -8.18 41.05 -37.63
N GLU A 453 -9.19 40.43 -37.01
CA GLU A 453 -10.26 39.74 -37.73
C GLU A 453 -11.10 40.70 -38.58
N TYR A 454 -11.44 41.87 -38.04
CA TYR A 454 -12.15 42.91 -38.78
C TYR A 454 -11.32 43.45 -39.95
N GLU A 455 -10.01 43.66 -39.78
CA GLU A 455 -9.11 44.10 -40.85
C GLU A 455 -9.04 43.08 -41.99
N ILE A 456 -8.98 41.78 -41.66
CA ILE A 456 -9.04 40.69 -42.65
C ILE A 456 -10.37 40.75 -43.41
N ARG A 457 -11.51 40.82 -42.71
CA ARG A 457 -12.85 40.89 -43.33
C ARG A 457 -13.04 42.13 -44.19
N VAL A 458 -12.54 43.30 -43.76
CA VAL A 458 -12.60 44.55 -44.54
C VAL A 458 -11.75 44.46 -45.80
N SER A 459 -10.58 43.82 -45.73
CA SER A 459 -9.73 43.55 -46.89
C SER A 459 -10.46 42.66 -47.90
N GLU A 460 -11.08 41.57 -47.45
CA GLU A 460 -11.89 40.68 -48.28
C GLU A 460 -13.09 41.39 -48.93
N LEU A 461 -13.82 42.21 -48.15
CA LEU A 461 -14.92 43.02 -48.69
C LEU A 461 -14.44 44.01 -49.73
N SER A 462 -13.31 44.67 -49.48
CA SER A 462 -12.71 45.64 -50.40
C SER A 462 -12.30 44.97 -51.71
N SER A 463 -11.73 43.76 -51.65
CA SER A 463 -11.46 42.95 -52.83
C SER A 463 -12.74 42.62 -53.59
N THR A 464 -13.77 42.17 -52.89
CA THR A 464 -15.07 41.82 -53.49
C THR A 464 -15.72 43.02 -54.17
N ILE A 465 -15.68 44.21 -53.56
CA ILE A 465 -16.19 45.46 -54.14
C ILE A 465 -15.39 45.84 -55.40
N LYS A 466 -14.06 45.66 -55.38
CA LYS A 466 -13.20 45.92 -56.54
C LYS A 466 -13.58 45.01 -57.71
N ASP A 467 -13.78 43.72 -57.45
CA ASP A 467 -14.17 42.74 -58.47
C ASP A 467 -15.59 43.02 -59.02
N LEU A 468 -16.52 43.43 -58.16
CA LEU A 468 -17.86 43.86 -58.57
C LEU A 468 -17.82 45.12 -59.44
N ARG A 469 -17.00 46.13 -59.08
CA ARG A 469 -16.82 47.33 -59.91
C ARG A 469 -16.26 46.99 -61.28
N ALA A 470 -15.23 46.14 -61.34
CA ALA A 470 -14.67 45.67 -62.61
C ALA A 470 -15.72 44.93 -63.46
N SER A 471 -16.57 44.11 -62.82
CA SER A 471 -17.68 43.42 -63.48
C SER A 471 -18.74 44.39 -64.01
N ILE A 472 -19.08 45.45 -63.27
CA ILE A 472 -20.03 46.49 -63.69
C ILE A 472 -19.46 47.30 -64.87
N GLU A 473 -18.18 47.69 -64.85
CA GLU A 473 -17.52 48.33 -66.00
C GLU A 473 -17.49 47.41 -67.22
N GLY A 474 -17.22 46.12 -67.01
CA GLY A 474 -17.32 45.08 -68.05
C GLY A 474 -18.72 44.96 -68.63
N LEU A 475 -19.77 45.04 -67.81
CA LEU A 475 -21.17 45.06 -68.26
C LEU A 475 -21.49 46.34 -69.02
N ARG A 476 -21.07 47.50 -68.51
CA ARG A 476 -21.31 48.80 -69.15
C ARG A 476 -20.69 48.87 -70.53
N SER A 477 -19.43 48.45 -70.67
CA SER A 477 -18.75 48.39 -71.98
C SER A 477 -19.45 47.45 -72.97
N ARG A 478 -19.98 46.32 -72.51
CA ARG A 478 -20.83 45.42 -73.33
C ARG A 478 -22.14 46.09 -73.76
N VAL A 479 -22.80 46.82 -72.86
CA VAL A 479 -24.02 47.58 -73.16
C VAL A 479 -23.74 48.69 -74.19
N ASP A 480 -22.65 49.44 -74.04
CA ASP A 480 -22.26 50.49 -74.98
C ASP A 480 -21.95 49.91 -76.37
N SER A 481 -21.26 48.77 -76.43
CA SER A 481 -21.01 48.04 -77.67
C SER A 481 -22.30 47.55 -78.34
N LEU A 482 -23.24 47.03 -77.54
CA LEU A 482 -24.55 46.60 -78.04
C LEU A 482 -25.36 47.79 -78.57
N SER A 483 -25.38 48.90 -77.84
CA SER A 483 -26.03 50.16 -78.25
C SER A 483 -25.43 50.68 -79.57
N GLY A 484 -24.10 50.67 -79.69
CA GLY A 484 -23.39 50.97 -80.94
C GLY A 484 -23.85 50.05 -82.07
N THR A 485 -23.87 48.74 -81.85
CA THR A 485 -24.32 47.75 -82.84
C THR A 485 -25.77 47.99 -83.27
N VAL A 486 -26.67 48.28 -82.33
CA VAL A 486 -28.08 48.62 -82.60
C VAL A 486 -28.17 49.90 -83.45
N ASN A 487 -27.40 50.94 -83.13
CA ASN A 487 -27.35 52.18 -83.92
C ASN A 487 -26.82 51.94 -85.34
N THR A 488 -25.82 51.08 -85.52
CA THR A 488 -25.31 50.69 -86.84
C THR A 488 -26.38 49.93 -87.63
N LEU A 489 -27.07 48.98 -87.01
CA LEU A 489 -28.18 48.24 -87.62
C LEU A 489 -29.35 49.16 -88.01
N MET A 490 -29.71 50.11 -87.15
CA MET A 490 -30.70 51.15 -87.44
C MET A 490 -30.28 52.02 -88.63
N SER A 491 -29.00 52.38 -88.70
CA SER A 491 -28.45 53.17 -89.81
C SER A 491 -28.45 52.39 -91.14
N VAL A 492 -28.09 51.10 -91.10
CA VAL A 492 -28.15 50.20 -92.27
C VAL A 492 -29.60 50.01 -92.71
N ALA A 493 -30.54 49.82 -91.79
CA ALA A 493 -31.96 49.72 -92.09
C ALA A 493 -32.49 51.00 -92.74
N ALA A 494 -32.12 52.18 -92.21
CA ALA A 494 -32.48 53.46 -92.80
C ALA A 494 -31.88 53.62 -94.22
N LEU A 495 -30.62 53.23 -94.43
CA LEU A 495 -29.98 53.23 -95.74
C LEU A 495 -30.68 52.28 -96.72
N ALA A 496 -31.03 51.07 -96.26
CA ALA A 496 -31.76 50.08 -97.06
C ALA A 496 -33.15 50.60 -97.46
N ILE A 497 -33.84 51.30 -96.56
CA ILE A 497 -35.11 51.97 -96.86
C ILE A 497 -34.90 53.07 -97.91
N ILE A 498 -33.86 53.90 -97.79
CA ILE A 498 -33.54 54.95 -98.79
C ILE A 498 -33.20 54.33 -100.15
N ILE A 499 -32.41 53.26 -100.19
CA ILE A 499 -32.07 52.53 -101.42
C ILE A 499 -33.33 51.90 -102.03
N ALA A 500 -34.22 51.31 -101.21
CA ALA A 500 -35.48 50.77 -101.68
C ALA A 500 -36.37 51.86 -102.30
N ILE A 501 -36.46 53.04 -101.67
CA ILE A 501 -37.18 54.21 -102.21
C ILE A 501 -36.55 54.67 -103.54
N ALA A 502 -35.21 54.75 -103.61
CA ALA A 502 -34.51 55.12 -104.84
C ALA A 502 -34.72 54.09 -105.97
N ALA A 503 -34.67 52.78 -105.67
CA ALA A 503 -34.92 51.70 -106.62
C ALA A 503 -36.37 51.73 -107.16
N ILE A 504 -37.34 52.16 -106.36
CA ILE A 504 -38.73 52.38 -106.80
C ILE A 504 -38.86 53.65 -107.67
N ALA A 505 -38.03 54.68 -107.45
CA ALA A 505 -38.08 55.93 -108.18
C ALA A 505 -37.36 55.90 -109.55
N VAL A 506 -36.28 55.12 -109.69
CA VAL A 506 -35.46 55.05 -110.92
C VAL A 506 -36.25 54.64 -112.19
N PRO A 507 -37.28 53.76 -112.14
CA PRO A 507 -38.11 53.46 -113.31
C PRO A 507 -38.93 54.66 -113.83
N PHE A 508 -39.14 55.71 -113.04
CA PHE A 508 -39.98 56.86 -113.43
C PHE A 508 -39.22 58.00 -114.14
N ILE A 509 -37.88 57.94 -114.24
CA ILE A 509 -37.06 59.05 -114.78
C ILE A 509 -36.79 58.94 -116.30
N LYS A 510 -37.42 58.01 -117.03
CA LYS A 510 -37.33 57.96 -118.51
C LYS A 510 -38.70 57.84 -119.20
N LYS A 511 -39.27 58.99 -119.57
CA LYS A 511 -39.92 59.34 -120.87
C LYS A 511 -40.91 60.52 -120.68
N LYS A 512 -40.44 61.74 -120.89
CA LYS A 512 -40.73 62.59 -122.06
C LYS A 512 -40.01 63.92 -121.93
#